data_AF-A0A4V1RX92-F1
#
_entry.id   AF-A0A4V1RX92-F1
#
_cell.length_a   1.000
_cell.length_b   1.000
_cell.length_c   1.000
_cell.angle_alpha   90.00
_cell.angle_beta   90.00
_cell.angle_gamma   90.00
#
_symmetry.space_group_name_H-M   'P 1'
#
loop_
_entity.id
_entity.type
_entity.pdbx_description
1 polymer ?
#
loop_
_entity_poly.entity_id
_entity_poly.type
_entity_poly.pdbx_seq_one_letter_code
_entity_poly.pdbx_strand_id
1 'polypeptide(L)'
;RGSSHCHGLFWMDGAPSVDLENEHLRKEFARIWRFHVTAFNPEPARVRQQGEGNPLAVNPLQHPLTFQWLSQVLNRCQRHHCSETYCLRKKKGSEEISCRFFFPRDTRDTADVVRRQGQSYFSFEAARNDSLMNHYNRCLSLGWLANIDISPCTSLQAVINYAAKYCSKMEKRTDSYASMGRQILPYVSHQNPLLSFASRLMNKLLTERDFSGQEICHVLLNCELQEGTRVIRAVDCRPYEQQGRSLRLQGDHDDAEVVGIYEKYLSRPPLHEELTYLDFLANWNTSKRDGRKWTRWSRQAKPRVLYYFPRYKSNHQHHQYDDFCRVKLMLAHPHRDPNELRKINGVEYNSYASAAEFCYGNHRHPDDYYGTPNAEERRPDPDEFEEEFHEPDLLEEDWLELARQLPDCPPSQEAID
;
A
#
# COMPACT_ATOMS: atom_id res chain seq x y z
N ARG A 1 -2.90 18.97 16.78
CA ARG A 1 -2.13 17.71 16.61
C ARG A 1 -3.15 16.59 16.51
N GLY A 2 -3.17 15.82 15.41
CA GLY A 2 -4.02 14.63 15.33
C GLY A 2 -3.56 13.59 16.35
N SER A 3 -4.48 12.76 16.85
CA SER A 3 -4.14 11.64 17.73
C SER A 3 -3.25 10.64 16.99
N SER A 4 -2.33 9.99 17.70
CA SER A 4 -1.54 8.89 17.13
C SER A 4 -2.47 7.71 16.83
N HIS A 5 -2.36 7.15 15.63
CA HIS A 5 -3.11 5.96 15.19
C HIS A 5 -2.14 4.83 14.89
N CYS A 6 -2.57 3.59 15.15
CA CYS A 6 -1.86 2.39 14.77
C CYS A 6 -2.74 1.61 13.79
N HIS A 7 -2.19 1.30 12.61
CA HIS A 7 -2.80 0.40 11.64
C HIS A 7 -2.05 -0.93 11.70
N GLY A 8 -2.78 -2.05 11.75
CA GLY A 8 -2.18 -3.36 11.85
C GLY A 8 -3.08 -4.44 11.29
N LEU A 9 -2.46 -5.49 10.75
CA LEU A 9 -3.12 -6.73 10.39
C LEU A 9 -2.68 -7.80 11.38
N PHE A 10 -3.66 -8.42 12.04
CA PHE A 10 -3.41 -9.46 13.03
C PHE A 10 -3.74 -10.82 12.42
N TRP A 11 -2.79 -11.75 12.54
CA TRP A 11 -3.00 -13.13 12.14
C TRP A 11 -3.47 -13.96 13.34
N MET A 12 -4.36 -14.92 13.07
CA MET A 12 -4.88 -15.86 14.05
C MET A 12 -4.71 -17.27 13.49
N ASP A 13 -4.06 -18.13 14.27
CA ASP A 13 -3.91 -19.54 13.91
C ASP A 13 -5.27 -20.24 13.86
N GLY A 14 -5.48 -21.10 12.87
CA GLY A 14 -6.76 -21.78 12.64
C GLY A 14 -7.93 -20.86 12.28
N ALA A 15 -7.67 -19.63 11.80
CA ALA A 15 -8.73 -18.74 11.34
C ALA A 15 -9.56 -19.38 10.20
N PRO A 16 -10.89 -19.12 10.15
CA PRO A 16 -11.75 -19.68 9.12
C PRO A 16 -11.37 -19.21 7.72
N SER A 17 -11.66 -20.04 6.72
CA SER A 17 -11.49 -19.69 5.30
C SER A 17 -12.30 -18.45 4.94
N VAL A 18 -11.75 -17.62 4.05
CA VAL A 18 -12.39 -16.41 3.51
C VAL A 18 -13.17 -16.68 2.22
N ASP A 19 -13.45 -17.95 1.88
CA ASP A 19 -14.36 -18.32 0.79
C ASP A 19 -15.83 -18.13 1.20
N LEU A 20 -16.23 -16.87 1.28
CA LEU A 20 -17.53 -16.45 1.80
C LEU A 20 -18.67 -16.57 0.79
N GLU A 21 -18.38 -16.96 -0.46
CA GLU A 21 -19.40 -17.32 -1.45
C GLU A 21 -20.13 -18.59 -1.01
N ASN A 22 -19.41 -19.53 -0.39
CA ASN A 22 -20.01 -20.71 0.22
C ASN A 22 -20.78 -20.33 1.50
N GLU A 23 -22.10 -20.51 1.49
CA GLU A 23 -22.96 -20.15 2.63
C GLU A 23 -22.58 -20.88 3.94
N HIS A 24 -22.13 -22.13 3.86
CA HIS A 24 -21.72 -22.88 5.04
C HIS A 24 -20.47 -22.28 5.68
N LEU A 25 -19.44 -22.02 4.86
CA LEU A 25 -18.21 -21.36 5.32
C LEU A 25 -18.48 -19.95 5.83
N ARG A 26 -19.42 -19.23 5.19
CA ARG A 26 -19.86 -17.91 5.64
C ARG A 26 -20.50 -17.94 7.04
N LYS A 27 -21.39 -18.89 7.30
CA LYS A 27 -21.99 -19.09 8.64
C LYS A 27 -20.95 -19.50 9.68
N GLU A 28 -20.01 -20.37 9.31
CA GLU A 28 -18.90 -20.75 10.18
C GLU A 28 -17.99 -19.56 10.51
N PHE A 29 -17.63 -18.76 9.51
CA PHE A 29 -16.86 -17.53 9.67
C PHE A 29 -17.53 -16.58 10.67
N ALA A 30 -18.82 -16.31 10.50
CA ALA A 30 -19.59 -15.48 11.43
C ALA A 30 -19.61 -16.07 12.86
N ARG A 31 -19.79 -17.40 12.97
CA ARG A 31 -19.85 -18.12 14.25
C ARG A 31 -18.53 -18.04 15.02
N ILE A 32 -17.38 -18.06 14.34
CA ILE A 32 -16.07 -17.95 14.97
C ILE A 32 -15.80 -16.50 15.36
N TRP A 33 -15.95 -15.57 14.41
CA TRP A 33 -15.59 -14.17 14.64
C TRP A 33 -16.46 -13.44 15.68
N ARG A 34 -17.71 -13.89 15.93
CA ARG A 34 -18.57 -13.32 16.98
C ARG A 34 -17.96 -13.35 18.39
N PHE A 35 -17.02 -14.27 18.64
CA PHE A 35 -16.35 -14.36 19.93
C PHE A 35 -15.24 -13.30 20.08
N HIS A 36 -14.66 -12.87 18.96
CA HIS A 36 -13.52 -11.95 18.92
C HIS A 36 -13.91 -10.51 18.64
N VAL A 37 -14.96 -10.28 17.85
CA VAL A 37 -15.42 -8.94 17.44
C VAL A 37 -16.90 -8.78 17.77
N THR A 38 -17.23 -7.72 18.49
CA THR A 38 -18.61 -7.42 18.92
C THR A 38 -18.91 -5.92 18.81
N ALA A 39 -20.19 -5.54 18.72
CA ALA A 39 -20.65 -4.17 18.95
C ALA A 39 -21.69 -4.13 20.09
N PHE A 40 -21.65 -5.10 21.00
CA PHE A 40 -22.55 -5.14 22.15
C PHE A 40 -22.02 -4.22 23.25
N ASN A 41 -22.74 -3.14 23.55
CA ASN A 41 -22.45 -2.24 24.66
C ASN A 41 -22.94 -2.89 25.98
N PRO A 42 -22.07 -3.13 26.98
CA PRO A 42 -22.50 -3.70 28.27
C PRO A 42 -23.48 -2.80 29.03
N GLU A 43 -23.45 -1.48 28.79
CA GLU A 43 -24.31 -0.51 29.47
C GLU A 43 -24.63 0.67 28.53
N PRO A 44 -25.55 0.50 27.56
CA PRO A 44 -25.84 1.51 26.53
C PRO A 44 -26.47 2.80 27.06
N ALA A 45 -27.11 2.72 28.22
CA ALA A 45 -27.71 3.85 28.92
C ALA A 45 -26.76 4.52 29.93
N ARG A 46 -25.47 4.14 29.96
CA ARG A 46 -24.52 4.67 30.94
C ARG A 46 -24.39 6.19 30.78
N VAL A 47 -24.60 6.89 31.89
CA VAL A 47 -24.29 8.32 32.02
C VAL A 47 -23.06 8.45 32.93
N ARG A 48 -22.05 9.20 32.49
CA ARG A 48 -20.85 9.44 33.30
C ARG A 48 -21.25 10.22 34.56
N GLN A 49 -20.95 9.67 35.73
CA GLN A 49 -21.29 10.31 37.00
C GLN A 49 -20.32 11.45 37.32
N GLN A 50 -20.79 12.44 38.07
CA GLN A 50 -19.96 13.56 38.52
C GLN A 50 -18.87 13.05 39.48
N GLY A 51 -17.60 13.36 39.20
CA GLY A 51 -16.45 12.84 39.95
C GLY A 51 -15.82 11.57 39.38
N GLU A 52 -16.44 10.94 38.37
CA GLU A 52 -15.85 9.80 37.67
C GLU A 52 -14.65 10.27 36.83
N GLY A 53 -13.46 9.76 37.13
CA GLY A 53 -12.20 10.07 36.42
C GLY A 53 -12.24 9.73 34.93
N ASN A 54 -11.21 10.12 34.18
CA ASN A 54 -11.11 9.69 32.77
C ASN A 54 -10.64 8.23 32.73
N PRO A 55 -11.46 7.27 32.25
CA PRO A 55 -11.06 5.87 32.22
C PRO A 55 -9.87 5.58 31.28
N LEU A 56 -9.50 6.54 30.44
CA LEU A 56 -8.36 6.40 29.52
C LEU A 56 -7.04 6.92 30.10
N ALA A 57 -7.07 7.56 31.28
CA ALA A 57 -5.90 8.20 31.91
C ALA A 57 -5.45 7.43 33.16
N VAL A 58 -5.41 6.11 33.06
CA VAL A 58 -4.99 5.20 34.14
C VAL A 58 -3.96 4.21 33.63
N ASN A 59 -3.21 3.56 34.53
CA ASN A 59 -2.37 2.44 34.15
C ASN A 59 -3.25 1.18 33.99
N PRO A 60 -3.41 0.63 32.76
CA PRO A 60 -4.27 -0.53 32.53
C PRO A 60 -3.83 -1.77 33.33
N LEU A 61 -2.54 -1.89 33.66
CA LEU A 61 -2.00 -3.02 34.43
C LEU A 61 -2.37 -2.99 35.91
N GLN A 62 -2.85 -1.85 36.41
CA GLN A 62 -3.22 -1.64 37.81
C GLN A 62 -4.74 -1.72 38.05
N HIS A 63 -5.53 -1.91 36.99
CA HIS A 63 -6.99 -2.00 37.06
C HIS A 63 -7.49 -3.43 36.81
N PRO A 64 -8.44 -3.94 37.62
CA PRO A 64 -9.04 -5.25 37.36
C PRO A 64 -9.86 -5.23 36.07
N LEU A 65 -9.72 -6.29 35.27
CA LEU A 65 -10.44 -6.47 34.01
C LEU A 65 -11.90 -6.86 34.31
N THR A 66 -12.81 -5.88 34.33
CA THR A 66 -14.24 -6.08 34.63
C THR A 66 -15.13 -5.60 33.48
N PHE A 67 -16.36 -6.12 33.40
CA PHE A 67 -17.37 -5.60 32.47
C PHE A 67 -17.75 -4.15 32.74
N GLN A 68 -17.71 -3.73 34.00
CA GLN A 68 -17.88 -2.32 34.37
C GLN A 68 -16.78 -1.49 33.75
N TRP A 69 -15.51 -1.86 33.94
CA TRP A 69 -14.39 -1.12 33.35
C TRP A 69 -14.45 -1.06 31.82
N LEU A 70 -14.78 -2.19 31.18
CA LEU A 70 -15.01 -2.24 29.73
C LEU A 70 -16.12 -1.26 29.32
N SER A 71 -17.26 -1.24 30.00
CA SER A 71 -18.34 -0.27 29.77
C SER A 71 -17.84 1.17 29.87
N GLN A 72 -17.00 1.46 30.86
CA GLN A 72 -16.48 2.81 31.07
C GLN A 72 -15.61 3.29 29.90
N VAL A 73 -14.73 2.42 29.40
CA VAL A 73 -13.86 2.69 28.26
C VAL A 73 -14.67 2.82 26.97
N LEU A 74 -15.54 1.86 26.66
CA LEU A 74 -16.30 1.83 25.41
C LEU A 74 -17.22 3.05 25.27
N ASN A 75 -17.96 3.39 26.33
CA ASN A 75 -18.83 4.57 26.30
C ASN A 75 -18.06 5.90 26.29
N ARG A 76 -16.74 5.88 26.56
CA ARG A 76 -15.89 7.06 26.49
C ARG A 76 -15.30 7.29 25.09
N CYS A 77 -14.88 6.24 24.39
CA CYS A 77 -14.15 6.40 23.12
C CYS A 77 -14.65 5.53 21.96
N GLN A 78 -15.33 4.41 22.20
CA GLN A 78 -15.72 3.48 21.13
C GLN A 78 -17.06 3.85 20.46
N ARG A 79 -17.95 4.52 21.21
CA ARG A 79 -19.25 4.95 20.70
C ARG A 79 -19.08 6.11 19.70
N HIS A 80 -19.66 5.94 18.52
CA HIS A 80 -19.55 6.91 17.44
C HIS A 80 -20.34 8.18 17.73
N HIS A 81 -19.72 9.32 17.47
CA HIS A 81 -20.36 10.63 17.47
C HIS A 81 -20.15 11.26 16.10
N CYS A 82 -21.26 11.49 15.39
CA CYS A 82 -21.19 12.09 14.07
C CYS A 82 -20.65 13.53 14.15
N SER A 83 -19.84 13.92 13.18
CA SER A 83 -19.30 15.26 13.03
C SER A 83 -19.28 15.68 11.56
N GLU A 84 -19.65 16.94 11.32
CA GLU A 84 -19.65 17.59 9.99
C GLU A 84 -18.26 17.62 9.35
N THR A 85 -17.22 17.79 10.17
CA THR A 85 -15.84 17.88 9.65
C THR A 85 -15.23 16.53 9.30
N TYR A 86 -15.82 15.42 9.77
CA TYR A 86 -15.21 14.10 9.66
C TYR A 86 -16.04 13.08 8.88
N CYS A 87 -17.20 12.70 9.42
CA CYS A 87 -17.91 11.53 8.91
C CYS A 87 -19.19 11.86 8.14
N LEU A 88 -19.81 13.01 8.40
CA LEU A 88 -20.97 13.45 7.62
C LEU A 88 -20.50 13.93 6.26
N ARG A 89 -20.96 13.26 5.21
CA ARG A 89 -20.57 13.51 3.82
C ARG A 89 -21.78 13.40 2.91
N LYS A 90 -21.73 14.14 1.80
CA LYS A 90 -22.74 14.09 0.74
C LYS A 90 -22.57 12.82 -0.08
N LYS A 91 -23.67 12.13 -0.35
CA LYS A 91 -23.68 10.95 -1.24
C LYS A 91 -23.49 11.39 -2.69
N LYS A 92 -22.67 10.68 -3.46
CA LYS A 92 -22.45 11.01 -4.88
C LYS A 92 -23.78 10.99 -5.65
N GLY A 93 -24.08 12.08 -6.36
CA GLY A 93 -25.30 12.21 -7.16
C GLY A 93 -26.57 12.50 -6.34
N SER A 94 -26.45 12.85 -5.06
CA SER A 94 -27.56 13.23 -4.18
C SER A 94 -27.17 14.42 -3.29
N GLU A 95 -28.14 15.25 -2.89
CA GLU A 95 -27.95 16.28 -1.85
C GLU A 95 -28.01 15.71 -0.42
N GLU A 96 -28.23 14.41 -0.27
CA GLU A 96 -28.33 13.74 1.03
C GLU A 96 -26.96 13.69 1.74
N ILE A 97 -26.88 14.30 2.92
CA ILE A 97 -25.76 14.17 3.84
C ILE A 97 -26.03 12.99 4.78
N SER A 98 -25.11 12.04 4.84
CA SER A 98 -25.18 10.92 5.78
C SER A 98 -23.80 10.55 6.29
N CYS A 99 -23.75 9.75 7.37
CA CYS A 99 -22.48 9.29 7.91
C CYS A 99 -21.83 8.28 6.96
N ARG A 100 -20.63 8.57 6.49
CA ARG A 100 -19.85 7.68 5.60
C ARG A 100 -19.49 6.32 6.21
N PHE A 101 -19.62 6.20 7.54
CA PHE A 101 -19.45 4.95 8.29
C PHE A 101 -20.78 4.24 8.58
N PHE A 102 -21.87 4.76 8.02
CA PHE A 102 -23.23 4.22 8.06
C PHE A 102 -23.85 4.23 9.46
N PHE A 103 -23.50 5.19 10.31
CA PHE A 103 -24.17 5.39 11.59
C PHE A 103 -25.42 6.28 11.45
N PRO A 104 -26.50 6.02 12.23
CA PRO A 104 -26.66 4.89 13.16
C PRO A 104 -26.82 3.56 12.42
N ARG A 105 -26.19 2.50 12.92
CA ARG A 105 -26.30 1.16 12.33
C ARG A 105 -27.39 0.36 13.02
N ASP A 106 -28.05 -0.52 12.27
CA ASP A 106 -29.12 -1.38 12.81
C ASP A 106 -28.62 -2.28 13.94
N THR A 107 -29.49 -2.50 14.93
CA THR A 107 -29.29 -3.48 16.00
C THR A 107 -29.53 -4.89 15.48
N ARG A 108 -28.74 -5.85 15.94
CA ARG A 108 -28.80 -7.26 15.52
C ARG A 108 -28.44 -8.17 16.69
N ASP A 109 -29.23 -9.23 16.91
CA ASP A 109 -28.99 -10.18 17.99
C ASP A 109 -27.83 -11.13 17.69
N THR A 110 -27.58 -11.42 16.41
CA THR A 110 -26.56 -12.36 15.95
C THR A 110 -25.58 -11.69 14.99
N ALA A 111 -24.33 -12.14 15.06
CA ALA A 111 -23.33 -11.78 14.05
C ALA A 111 -23.61 -12.50 12.73
N ASP A 112 -23.29 -11.84 11.63
CA ASP A 112 -23.53 -12.32 10.27
C ASP A 112 -22.47 -11.76 9.31
N VAL A 113 -22.43 -12.30 8.10
CA VAL A 113 -21.57 -11.81 7.01
C VAL A 113 -22.47 -11.41 5.85
N VAL A 114 -22.49 -10.12 5.55
CA VAL A 114 -23.41 -9.52 4.59
C VAL A 114 -22.65 -8.86 3.45
N ARG A 115 -23.19 -8.95 2.24
CA ARG A 115 -22.73 -8.13 1.11
C ARG A 115 -23.60 -6.89 1.06
N ARG A 116 -23.00 -5.71 1.25
CA ARG A 116 -23.73 -4.45 1.14
C ARG A 116 -23.94 -4.10 -0.33
N GLN A 117 -25.02 -3.36 -0.62
CA GLN A 117 -25.25 -2.87 -1.98
C GLN A 117 -24.06 -2.00 -2.42
N GLY A 118 -23.56 -2.22 -3.64
CA GLY A 118 -22.40 -1.50 -4.18
C GLY A 118 -21.02 -2.02 -3.73
N GLN A 119 -20.95 -3.01 -2.83
CA GLN A 119 -19.68 -3.64 -2.45
C GLN A 119 -19.47 -4.96 -3.17
N SER A 120 -18.27 -5.18 -3.72
CA SER A 120 -17.87 -6.43 -4.38
C SER A 120 -17.51 -7.53 -3.38
N TYR A 121 -17.25 -7.18 -2.12
CA TYR A 121 -16.84 -8.11 -1.08
C TYR A 121 -17.86 -8.20 0.07
N PHE A 122 -17.81 -9.31 0.80
CA PHE A 122 -18.60 -9.50 2.01
C PHE A 122 -18.03 -8.69 3.18
N SER A 123 -18.88 -8.24 4.08
CA SER A 123 -18.51 -7.53 5.31
C SER A 123 -19.06 -8.28 6.52
N PHE A 124 -18.25 -8.39 7.57
CA PHE A 124 -18.71 -8.95 8.85
C PHE A 124 -19.49 -7.90 9.63
N GLU A 125 -20.67 -8.26 10.11
CA GLU A 125 -21.49 -7.46 11.03
C GLU A 125 -21.64 -8.21 12.35
N ALA A 126 -21.18 -7.59 13.43
CA ALA A 126 -21.30 -8.16 14.76
C ALA A 126 -22.72 -8.01 15.33
N ALA A 127 -23.05 -8.81 16.33
CA ALA A 127 -24.19 -8.54 17.20
C ALA A 127 -24.05 -7.15 17.85
N ARG A 128 -25.14 -6.38 17.85
CA ARG A 128 -25.20 -4.95 18.20
C ARG A 128 -26.50 -4.63 18.92
N ASN A 129 -26.40 -4.10 20.14
CA ASN A 129 -27.53 -3.58 20.93
C ASN A 129 -27.55 -2.04 21.01
N ASP A 130 -26.49 -1.37 20.52
CA ASP A 130 -26.34 0.09 20.52
C ASP A 130 -25.96 0.52 19.11
N SER A 131 -26.85 1.29 18.46
CA SER A 131 -26.72 1.68 17.06
C SER A 131 -25.51 2.56 16.77
N LEU A 132 -24.91 3.16 17.80
CA LEU A 132 -23.70 3.99 17.72
C LEU A 132 -22.43 3.23 18.09
N MET A 133 -22.53 1.97 18.51
CA MET A 133 -21.35 1.20 18.93
C MET A 133 -20.60 0.68 17.71
N ASN A 134 -19.33 1.09 17.57
CA ASN A 134 -18.45 0.52 16.55
C ASN A 134 -17.93 -0.86 17.00
N HIS A 135 -17.52 -1.68 16.04
CA HIS A 135 -16.91 -2.99 16.33
C HIS A 135 -15.68 -2.84 17.22
N TYR A 136 -15.56 -3.72 18.20
CA TYR A 136 -14.42 -3.75 19.11
C TYR A 136 -14.10 -5.18 19.54
N ASN A 137 -12.87 -5.37 20.03
CA ASN A 137 -12.45 -6.57 20.75
C ASN A 137 -12.29 -6.21 22.23
N ARG A 138 -12.90 -6.99 23.12
CA ARG A 138 -12.93 -6.71 24.56
C ARG A 138 -11.53 -6.57 25.16
N CYS A 139 -10.63 -7.50 24.84
CA CYS A 139 -9.27 -7.53 25.39
C CYS A 139 -8.44 -6.35 24.85
N LEU A 140 -8.51 -6.11 23.53
CA LEU A 140 -7.79 -5.00 22.92
C LEU A 140 -8.29 -3.65 23.46
N SER A 141 -9.59 -3.44 23.61
CA SER A 141 -10.14 -2.19 24.18
C SER A 141 -9.64 -1.93 25.61
N LEU A 142 -9.53 -2.98 26.44
CA LEU A 142 -9.03 -2.86 27.82
C LEU A 142 -7.51 -2.67 27.91
N GLY A 143 -6.75 -3.23 26.95
CA GLY A 143 -5.30 -3.05 26.90
C GLY A 143 -4.87 -1.74 26.24
N TRP A 144 -5.60 -1.29 25.21
CA TRP A 144 -5.29 -0.11 24.42
C TRP A 144 -5.82 1.19 25.04
N LEU A 145 -6.95 1.13 25.76
CA LEU A 145 -7.64 2.29 26.35
C LEU A 145 -7.91 3.42 25.33
N ALA A 146 -8.18 3.06 24.09
CA ALA A 146 -8.58 3.97 23.03
C ALA A 146 -9.53 3.25 22.07
N ASN A 147 -10.15 4.02 21.18
CA ASN A 147 -11.07 3.46 20.20
C ASN A 147 -10.31 2.60 19.19
N ILE A 148 -10.96 1.54 18.73
CA ILE A 148 -10.41 0.60 17.77
C ILE A 148 -11.42 0.44 16.65
N ASP A 149 -10.95 0.47 15.40
CA ASP A 149 -11.75 0.03 14.27
C ASP A 149 -11.23 -1.36 13.85
N ILE A 150 -11.89 -2.40 14.35
CA ILE A 150 -11.49 -3.79 14.10
C ILE A 150 -12.56 -4.52 13.30
N SER A 151 -12.15 -5.18 12.23
CA SER A 151 -13.01 -6.03 11.42
C SER A 151 -12.20 -7.22 10.93
N PRO A 152 -12.78 -8.43 10.90
CA PRO A 152 -12.10 -9.55 10.29
C PRO A 152 -11.99 -9.37 8.79
N CYS A 153 -10.86 -9.79 8.24
CA CYS A 153 -10.62 -9.73 6.81
C CYS A 153 -11.49 -10.77 6.09
N THR A 154 -12.37 -10.30 5.23
CA THR A 154 -13.33 -11.11 4.47
C THR A 154 -12.88 -11.38 3.03
N SER A 155 -11.85 -10.67 2.57
CA SER A 155 -11.29 -10.81 1.22
C SER A 155 -9.82 -10.43 1.24
N LEU A 156 -8.98 -11.25 0.62
CA LEU A 156 -7.56 -10.93 0.41
C LEU A 156 -7.40 -9.64 -0.40
N GLN A 157 -8.25 -9.43 -1.40
CA GLN A 157 -8.22 -8.23 -2.23
C GLN A 157 -8.55 -6.98 -1.40
N ALA A 158 -9.55 -7.06 -0.52
CA ALA A 158 -9.90 -5.94 0.36
C ALA A 158 -8.74 -5.57 1.29
N VAL A 159 -7.98 -6.56 1.79
CA VAL A 159 -6.78 -6.34 2.61
C VAL A 159 -5.67 -5.68 1.81
N ILE A 160 -5.40 -6.16 0.58
CA ILE A 160 -4.38 -5.55 -0.29
C ILE A 160 -4.76 -4.11 -0.62
N ASN A 161 -6.02 -3.86 -0.99
CA ASN A 161 -6.51 -2.52 -1.30
C ASN A 161 -6.45 -1.59 -0.07
N TYR A 162 -6.77 -2.11 1.12
CA TYR A 162 -6.62 -1.37 2.36
C TYR A 162 -5.15 -1.01 2.62
N ALA A 163 -4.25 -1.99 2.58
CA ALA A 163 -2.82 -1.77 2.77
C ALA A 163 -2.27 -0.77 1.74
N ALA A 164 -2.62 -0.95 0.46
CA ALA A 164 -2.24 -0.03 -0.61
C ALA A 164 -2.74 1.40 -0.31
N LYS A 165 -4.03 1.59 0.00
CA LYS A 165 -4.62 2.90 0.31
C LYS A 165 -3.87 3.65 1.42
N TYR A 166 -3.43 2.95 2.47
CA TYR A 166 -2.73 3.60 3.58
C TYR A 166 -1.22 3.73 3.34
N CYS A 167 -0.59 2.78 2.65
CA CYS A 167 0.83 2.88 2.29
C CYS A 167 1.09 3.90 1.17
N SER A 168 0.13 4.10 0.27
CA SER A 168 0.21 5.08 -0.83
C SER A 168 -0.43 6.42 -0.49
N LYS A 169 -0.86 6.62 0.77
CA LYS A 169 -1.39 7.90 1.19
C LYS A 169 -0.23 8.87 1.33
N MET A 170 -0.04 9.70 0.32
CA MET A 170 0.95 10.78 0.39
C MET A 170 0.55 11.79 1.47
N GLU A 171 1.54 12.35 2.15
CA GLU A 171 1.33 13.55 2.94
C GLU A 171 0.84 14.68 2.02
N LYS A 172 0.06 15.60 2.58
CA LYS A 172 -0.42 16.75 1.81
C LYS A 172 0.81 17.58 1.41
N ARG A 173 1.11 17.62 0.12
CA ARG A 173 2.20 18.46 -0.41
C ARG A 173 2.02 19.91 0.05
N THR A 174 3.11 20.53 0.45
CA THR A 174 3.15 21.95 0.78
C THR A 174 2.56 22.76 -0.37
N ASP A 175 1.61 23.65 -0.05
CA ASP A 175 1.05 24.58 -1.01
C ASP A 175 2.19 25.38 -1.68
N SER A 176 2.06 25.74 -2.97
CA SER A 176 3.09 26.56 -3.63
C SER A 176 3.35 27.88 -2.89
N TYR A 177 4.58 28.41 -2.96
CA TYR A 177 4.94 29.71 -2.37
C TYR A 177 3.98 30.84 -2.80
N ALA A 178 3.48 30.81 -4.04
CA ALA A 178 2.50 31.77 -4.53
C ALA A 178 1.13 31.63 -3.84
N SER A 179 0.63 30.40 -3.64
CA SER A 179 -0.62 30.15 -2.91
C SER A 179 -0.49 30.57 -1.45
N MET A 180 0.59 30.16 -0.78
CA MET A 180 0.89 30.57 0.59
C MET A 180 0.95 32.10 0.71
N GLY A 181 1.64 32.76 -0.22
CA GLY A 181 1.71 34.21 -0.30
C GLY A 181 0.34 34.87 -0.38
N ARG A 182 -0.55 34.39 -1.26
CA ARG A 182 -1.94 34.88 -1.37
C ARG A 182 -2.72 34.73 -0.06
N GLN A 183 -2.57 33.61 0.62
CA GLN A 183 -3.27 33.35 1.89
C GLN A 183 -2.74 34.24 3.04
N ILE A 184 -1.47 34.66 2.98
CA ILE A 184 -0.84 35.52 4.00
C ILE A 184 -1.09 37.01 3.75
N LEU A 185 -1.19 37.43 2.48
CA LEU A 185 -1.30 38.83 2.07
C LEU A 185 -2.33 39.65 2.86
N PRO A 186 -3.55 39.15 3.17
CA PRO A 186 -4.53 39.90 3.95
C PRO A 186 -4.10 40.27 5.38
N TYR A 187 -3.08 39.60 5.91
CA TYR A 187 -2.63 39.74 7.30
C TYR A 187 -1.30 40.49 7.44
N VAL A 188 -0.69 40.92 6.33
CA VAL A 188 0.61 41.63 6.34
C VAL A 188 0.45 43.04 6.90
N SER A 189 1.32 43.43 7.83
CA SER A 189 1.34 44.78 8.40
C SER A 189 1.79 45.83 7.39
N HIS A 190 1.08 46.96 7.34
CA HIS A 190 1.45 48.11 6.49
C HIS A 190 2.67 48.90 6.98
N GLN A 191 3.05 48.76 8.26
CA GLN A 191 4.17 49.51 8.85
C GLN A 191 5.52 48.91 8.44
N ASN A 192 5.61 47.58 8.36
CA ASN A 192 6.82 46.84 7.97
C ASN A 192 6.44 45.65 7.07
N PRO A 193 6.00 45.91 5.83
CA PRO A 193 5.36 44.90 4.98
C PRO A 193 6.28 43.75 4.62
N LEU A 194 7.55 44.02 4.31
CA LEU A 194 8.52 42.97 3.96
C LEU A 194 8.81 42.04 5.14
N LEU A 195 9.09 42.61 6.32
CA LEU A 195 9.37 41.83 7.52
C LEU A 195 8.14 41.05 8.00
N SER A 196 6.96 41.66 7.94
CA SER A 196 5.69 41.02 8.30
C SER A 196 5.34 39.89 7.35
N PHE A 197 5.52 40.08 6.03
CA PHE A 197 5.32 39.04 5.03
C PHE A 197 6.30 37.88 5.22
N ALA A 198 7.60 38.17 5.34
CA ALA A 198 8.63 37.15 5.54
C ALA A 198 8.40 36.33 6.83
N SER A 199 8.10 36.98 7.95
CA SER A 199 7.81 36.28 9.21
C SER A 199 6.57 35.39 9.12
N ARG A 200 5.48 35.88 8.50
CA ARG A 200 4.25 35.10 8.33
C ARG A 200 4.41 33.96 7.33
N LEU A 201 5.20 34.16 6.28
CA LEU A 201 5.54 33.11 5.32
C LEU A 201 6.37 32.02 5.98
N MET A 202 7.39 32.37 6.76
CA MET A 202 8.15 31.39 7.54
C MET A 202 7.27 30.63 8.55
N ASN A 203 6.39 31.33 9.28
CA ASN A 203 5.47 30.66 10.20
C ASN A 203 4.51 29.70 9.49
N LYS A 204 4.06 30.05 8.27
CA LYS A 204 3.22 29.17 7.47
C LYS A 204 3.99 27.97 6.94
N LEU A 205 5.19 28.18 6.41
CA LEU A 205 6.09 27.10 5.97
C LEU A 205 6.37 26.09 7.09
N LEU A 206 6.55 26.55 8.33
CA LEU A 206 6.71 25.67 9.51
C LEU A 206 5.47 24.83 9.83
N THR A 207 4.29 25.21 9.32
CA THR A 207 3.05 24.45 9.48
C THR A 207 2.73 23.54 8.31
N GLU A 208 3.32 23.79 7.14
CA GLU A 208 3.24 22.90 5.99
C GLU A 208 4.04 21.62 6.26
N ARG A 209 3.62 20.49 5.68
CA ARG A 209 4.17 19.17 6.00
C ARG A 209 4.40 18.35 4.74
N ASP A 210 5.60 18.46 4.18
CA ASP A 210 6.02 17.53 3.12
C ASP A 210 6.44 16.17 3.67
N PHE A 211 6.91 16.13 4.92
CA PHE A 211 7.36 14.92 5.59
C PHE A 211 6.55 14.64 6.86
N SER A 212 6.24 13.38 7.10
CA SER A 212 5.55 12.97 8.32
C SER A 212 6.45 13.19 9.55
N GLY A 213 5.86 13.43 10.72
CA GLY A 213 6.64 13.57 11.96
C GLY A 213 7.47 12.33 12.28
N GLN A 214 6.97 11.14 11.89
CA GLN A 214 7.67 9.87 12.00
C GLN A 214 8.90 9.81 11.09
N GLU A 215 8.77 10.19 9.83
CA GLU A 215 9.87 10.25 8.87
C GLU A 215 10.98 11.19 9.35
N ILE A 216 10.61 12.39 9.83
CA ILE A 216 11.57 13.33 10.43
C ILE A 216 12.29 12.68 11.63
N CYS A 217 11.57 11.97 12.50
CA CYS A 217 12.20 11.28 13.62
C CYS A 217 13.16 10.19 13.15
N HIS A 218 12.79 9.39 12.15
CA HIS A 218 13.68 8.36 11.60
C HIS A 218 14.95 8.98 11.01
N VAL A 219 14.83 10.05 10.23
CA VAL A 219 15.98 10.76 9.68
C VAL A 219 16.86 11.34 10.79
N LEU A 220 16.29 12.05 11.78
CA LEU A 220 17.05 12.64 12.88
C LEU A 220 17.74 11.61 13.77
N LEU A 221 17.12 10.44 13.94
CA LEU A 221 17.66 9.33 14.73
C LEU A 221 18.52 8.39 13.89
N ASN A 222 18.73 8.68 12.60
CA ASN A 222 19.43 7.82 11.65
C ASN A 222 18.90 6.37 11.66
N CYS A 223 17.58 6.23 11.77
CA CYS A 223 16.85 4.98 11.66
C CYS A 223 16.42 4.76 10.20
N GLU A 224 16.36 3.49 9.78
CA GLU A 224 15.87 3.15 8.45
C GLU A 224 14.39 3.56 8.30
N LEU A 225 14.03 4.18 7.17
CA LEU A 225 12.63 4.52 6.86
C LEU A 225 11.79 3.28 6.52
N GLN A 226 12.44 2.23 6.04
CA GLN A 226 11.80 0.98 5.67
C GLN A 226 12.69 -0.19 6.05
N GLU A 227 12.13 -1.15 6.78
CA GLU A 227 12.72 -2.46 6.98
C GLU A 227 11.88 -3.51 6.24
N GLY A 228 12.54 -4.47 5.59
CA GLY A 228 11.88 -5.50 4.80
C GLY A 228 12.54 -6.86 5.00
N THR A 229 11.75 -7.90 5.23
CA THR A 229 12.24 -9.29 5.26
C THR A 229 12.56 -9.85 3.86
N ARG A 230 12.24 -9.09 2.80
CA ARG A 230 12.51 -9.45 1.41
C ARG A 230 13.12 -8.25 0.69
N VAL A 231 14.08 -8.53 -0.17
CA VAL A 231 14.69 -7.52 -1.04
C VAL A 231 13.82 -7.31 -2.26
N ILE A 232 13.51 -6.05 -2.56
CA ILE A 232 12.79 -5.64 -3.77
C ILE A 232 13.82 -5.38 -4.88
N ARG A 233 13.56 -5.88 -6.08
CA ARG A 233 14.38 -5.64 -7.27
C ARG A 233 13.49 -5.02 -8.36
N ALA A 234 13.81 -3.79 -8.76
CA ALA A 234 13.15 -3.15 -9.88
C ALA A 234 13.53 -3.84 -11.19
N VAL A 235 12.55 -4.02 -12.08
CA VAL A 235 12.70 -4.65 -13.39
C VAL A 235 12.25 -3.66 -14.44
N ASP A 236 13.20 -3.15 -15.22
CA ASP A 236 12.92 -2.31 -16.38
C ASP A 236 12.35 -3.18 -17.50
N CYS A 237 11.06 -2.98 -17.76
CA CYS A 237 10.29 -3.71 -18.73
C CYS A 237 10.31 -3.03 -20.10
N ARG A 238 10.89 -1.84 -20.26
CA ARG A 238 10.93 -1.15 -21.55
C ARG A 238 11.70 -1.96 -22.59
N PRO A 239 11.47 -1.73 -23.90
CA PRO A 239 12.33 -2.27 -24.94
C PRO A 239 13.80 -2.01 -24.65
N TYR A 240 14.67 -2.94 -25.03
CA TYR A 240 16.08 -2.92 -24.67
C TYR A 240 16.78 -1.60 -25.05
N GLU A 241 16.42 -1.04 -26.19
CA GLU A 241 16.95 0.22 -26.74
C GLU A 241 16.59 1.44 -25.89
N GLN A 242 15.55 1.32 -25.06
CA GLN A 242 15.06 2.36 -24.15
C GLN A 242 15.54 2.16 -22.71
N GLN A 243 16.18 1.03 -22.40
CA GLN A 243 16.78 0.82 -21.08
C GLN A 243 18.05 1.68 -20.95
N GLY A 244 18.32 2.16 -19.74
CA GLY A 244 19.44 3.08 -19.48
C GLY A 244 20.77 2.50 -19.93
N ARG A 245 21.57 3.30 -20.66
CA ARG A 245 22.92 2.93 -21.11
C ARG A 245 23.88 2.85 -19.93
N SER A 246 24.91 2.02 -20.03
CA SER A 246 25.99 1.96 -19.03
C SER A 246 26.56 3.35 -18.76
N LEU A 247 26.58 3.74 -17.50
CA LEU A 247 27.19 5.00 -17.06
C LEU A 247 28.65 4.71 -16.74
N ARG A 248 29.57 5.36 -17.47
CA ARG A 248 30.98 5.39 -17.09
C ARG A 248 31.19 6.52 -16.10
N LEU A 249 31.50 6.15 -14.86
CA LEU A 249 31.92 7.08 -13.84
C LEU A 249 33.44 7.25 -13.98
N GLN A 250 33.84 8.44 -14.44
CA GLN A 250 35.26 8.79 -14.56
C GLN A 250 35.77 9.17 -13.17
N GLY A 251 36.59 8.31 -12.56
CA GLY A 251 37.25 8.55 -11.28
C GLY A 251 38.74 8.81 -11.45
N ASP A 252 39.35 9.53 -10.51
CA ASP A 252 40.79 9.88 -10.55
C ASP A 252 41.74 8.65 -10.53
N HIS A 253 41.25 7.47 -10.16
CA HIS A 253 42.08 6.27 -10.02
C HIS A 253 41.53 4.96 -10.62
N ASP A 254 40.24 4.89 -10.99
CA ASP A 254 39.63 3.75 -11.69
C ASP A 254 38.38 4.21 -12.46
N ASP A 255 38.29 3.88 -13.75
CA ASP A 255 37.06 4.05 -14.53
C ASP A 255 36.07 2.96 -14.11
N ALA A 256 34.96 3.32 -13.45
CA ALA A 256 33.92 2.38 -13.08
C ALA A 256 32.77 2.41 -14.10
N GLU A 257 32.51 1.31 -14.79
CA GLU A 257 31.33 1.17 -15.67
C GLU A 257 30.15 0.57 -14.90
N VAL A 258 29.10 1.37 -14.69
CA VAL A 258 27.85 0.91 -14.10
C VAL A 258 27.02 0.25 -15.21
N VAL A 259 27.14 -1.08 -15.31
CA VAL A 259 26.37 -1.90 -16.27
C VAL A 259 24.97 -2.20 -15.72
N GLY A 260 23.94 -2.00 -16.56
CA GLY A 260 22.55 -2.30 -16.25
C GLY A 260 22.31 -3.77 -15.91
N ILE A 261 21.27 -4.07 -15.12
CA ILE A 261 21.00 -5.44 -14.65
C ILE A 261 20.66 -6.40 -15.79
N TYR A 262 19.95 -5.94 -16.81
CA TYR A 262 19.61 -6.75 -17.97
C TYR A 262 20.84 -7.04 -18.83
N GLU A 263 21.72 -6.05 -19.02
CA GLU A 263 22.99 -6.25 -19.72
C GLU A 263 23.91 -7.25 -19.00
N LYS A 264 23.91 -7.26 -17.66
CA LYS A 264 24.56 -8.32 -16.88
C LYS A 264 23.97 -9.69 -17.23
N TYR A 265 22.65 -9.79 -17.33
CA TYR A 265 21.98 -11.04 -17.74
C TYR A 265 22.39 -11.52 -19.15
N LEU A 266 22.44 -10.61 -20.13
CA LEU A 266 22.84 -10.94 -21.50
C LEU A 266 24.32 -11.35 -21.59
N SER A 267 25.18 -10.77 -20.74
CA SER A 267 26.62 -11.07 -20.64
C SER A 267 26.97 -12.23 -19.68
N ARG A 268 25.99 -13.04 -19.24
CA ARG A 268 26.21 -14.14 -18.28
C ARG A 268 27.28 -15.15 -18.71
N PRO A 269 27.99 -15.82 -17.79
CA PRO A 269 28.90 -16.91 -18.14
C PRO A 269 28.18 -18.07 -18.87
N PRO A 270 28.86 -18.82 -19.78
CA PRO A 270 28.25 -19.96 -20.48
C PRO A 270 27.71 -21.07 -19.56
N LEU A 271 28.22 -21.16 -18.32
CA LEU A 271 27.71 -22.10 -17.31
C LEU A 271 26.24 -21.82 -16.93
N HIS A 272 25.73 -20.62 -17.22
CA HIS A 272 24.38 -20.17 -16.89
C HIS A 272 23.53 -19.99 -18.15
N GLU A 273 23.82 -20.70 -19.24
CA GLU A 273 23.10 -20.52 -20.51
C GLU A 273 21.59 -20.75 -20.38
N GLU A 274 21.20 -21.78 -19.62
CA GLU A 274 19.82 -22.17 -19.34
C GLU A 274 19.09 -21.28 -18.31
N LEU A 275 19.78 -20.29 -17.74
CA LEU A 275 19.21 -19.40 -16.74
C LEU A 275 18.21 -18.45 -17.41
N THR A 276 16.97 -18.42 -16.92
CA THR A 276 15.97 -17.43 -17.35
C THR A 276 16.21 -16.10 -16.66
N TYR A 277 15.73 -15.01 -17.28
CA TYR A 277 15.85 -13.69 -16.66
C TYR A 277 15.08 -13.60 -15.34
N LEU A 278 13.94 -14.30 -15.24
CA LEU A 278 13.18 -14.40 -13.99
C LEU A 278 13.98 -15.03 -12.85
N ASP A 279 14.62 -16.18 -13.09
CA ASP A 279 15.42 -16.86 -12.05
C ASP A 279 16.65 -16.03 -11.67
N PHE A 280 17.31 -15.41 -12.66
CA PHE A 280 18.40 -14.47 -12.44
C PHE A 280 18.01 -13.34 -11.47
N LEU A 281 16.92 -12.62 -11.77
CA LEU A 281 16.46 -11.50 -10.97
C LEU A 281 16.10 -11.91 -9.54
N ALA A 282 15.41 -13.05 -9.41
CA ALA A 282 14.90 -13.55 -8.14
C ALA A 282 15.99 -14.13 -7.23
N ASN A 283 16.99 -14.79 -7.80
CA ASN A 283 17.86 -15.72 -7.07
C ASN A 283 19.38 -15.52 -7.28
N TRP A 284 19.83 -14.49 -8.01
CA TRP A 284 21.27 -14.30 -8.27
C TRP A 284 21.81 -12.93 -7.84
N ASN A 285 23.06 -12.94 -7.41
CA ASN A 285 23.90 -11.77 -7.15
C ASN A 285 25.01 -11.71 -8.21
N THR A 286 25.24 -10.52 -8.75
CA THR A 286 26.39 -10.21 -9.62
C THR A 286 27.43 -9.42 -8.83
N SER A 287 28.68 -9.88 -8.74
CA SER A 287 29.75 -9.09 -8.10
C SER A 287 30.05 -7.82 -8.90
N LYS A 288 30.34 -6.71 -8.21
CA LYS A 288 30.38 -5.37 -8.79
C LYS A 288 31.61 -5.00 -9.65
N ARG A 289 32.77 -5.63 -9.50
CA ARG A 289 33.99 -5.14 -10.19
C ARG A 289 34.41 -5.86 -11.47
N ASP A 290 34.09 -7.15 -11.63
CA ASP A 290 34.59 -7.95 -12.76
C ASP A 290 33.49 -8.64 -13.58
N GLY A 291 32.22 -8.58 -13.17
CA GLY A 291 31.09 -9.27 -13.83
C GLY A 291 31.16 -10.81 -13.88
N ARG A 292 32.29 -11.41 -13.47
CA ARG A 292 32.61 -12.84 -13.64
C ARG A 292 32.17 -13.73 -12.49
N LYS A 293 31.91 -13.19 -11.29
CA LYS A 293 31.45 -13.99 -10.13
C LYS A 293 29.96 -13.78 -9.90
N TRP A 294 29.22 -14.78 -10.32
CA TRP A 294 27.79 -14.92 -10.08
C TRP A 294 27.61 -15.84 -8.90
N THR A 295 26.91 -15.37 -7.88
CA THR A 295 26.62 -16.18 -6.70
C THR A 295 25.12 -16.27 -6.55
N ARG A 296 24.64 -17.47 -6.24
CA ARG A 296 23.23 -17.64 -5.91
C ARG A 296 22.95 -16.88 -4.62
N TRP A 297 21.86 -16.10 -4.62
CA TRP A 297 21.23 -15.55 -3.44
C TRP A 297 21.15 -16.65 -2.38
N SER A 298 21.57 -16.34 -1.15
CA SER A 298 21.81 -17.33 -0.09
C SER A 298 20.73 -18.42 -0.05
N ARG A 299 21.13 -19.69 0.12
CA ARG A 299 20.20 -20.85 0.14
C ARG A 299 19.06 -20.73 1.16
N GLN A 300 19.25 -19.94 2.22
CA GLN A 300 18.26 -19.71 3.27
C GLN A 300 17.39 -18.47 3.02
N ALA A 301 17.79 -17.62 2.07
CA ALA A 301 17.09 -16.38 1.79
C ALA A 301 15.92 -16.61 0.82
N LYS A 302 14.79 -15.96 1.12
CA LYS A 302 13.61 -15.98 0.26
C LYS A 302 13.95 -15.29 -1.08
N PRO A 303 13.38 -15.75 -2.23
CA PRO A 303 13.56 -15.08 -3.52
C PRO A 303 13.20 -13.60 -3.44
N ARG A 304 13.83 -12.75 -4.27
CA ARG A 304 13.49 -11.31 -4.29
C ARG A 304 12.05 -11.07 -4.75
N VAL A 305 11.50 -9.93 -4.33
CA VAL A 305 10.23 -9.42 -4.85
C VAL A 305 10.55 -8.57 -6.08
N LEU A 306 9.92 -8.86 -7.21
CA LEU A 306 10.18 -8.14 -8.45
C LEU A 306 9.17 -6.99 -8.61
N TYR A 307 9.69 -5.78 -8.79
CA TYR A 307 8.90 -4.58 -9.03
C TYR A 307 9.03 -4.17 -10.50
N TYR A 308 8.03 -4.48 -11.30
CA TYR A 308 8.05 -4.26 -12.74
C TYR A 308 7.65 -2.85 -13.13
N PHE A 309 8.41 -2.21 -14.02
CA PHE A 309 8.10 -0.88 -14.54
C PHE A 309 8.56 -0.70 -16.00
N PRO A 310 7.75 -0.09 -16.90
CA PRO A 310 6.32 0.10 -16.75
C PRO A 310 5.57 -1.25 -16.75
N ARG A 311 4.34 -1.26 -16.22
CA ARG A 311 3.42 -2.39 -16.35
C ARG A 311 2.54 -2.17 -17.58
N TYR A 312 2.77 -2.96 -18.63
CA TYR A 312 1.95 -2.94 -19.84
C TYR A 312 0.60 -3.63 -19.61
N LYS A 313 -0.43 -3.19 -20.34
CA LYS A 313 -1.79 -3.75 -20.22
C LYS A 313 -1.86 -5.17 -20.79
N SER A 314 -2.44 -6.09 -20.03
CA SER A 314 -2.62 -7.50 -20.42
C SER A 314 -3.88 -7.78 -21.26
N ASN A 315 -4.67 -6.76 -21.58
CA ASN A 315 -5.86 -6.90 -22.42
C ASN A 315 -5.45 -7.06 -23.90
N HIS A 316 -5.91 -8.14 -24.55
CA HIS A 316 -5.58 -8.48 -25.94
C HIS A 316 -5.90 -7.38 -26.96
N GLN A 317 -6.89 -6.55 -26.66
CA GLN A 317 -7.33 -5.47 -27.55
C GLN A 317 -6.56 -4.16 -27.32
N HIS A 318 -5.73 -4.08 -26.28
CA HIS A 318 -4.97 -2.89 -25.96
C HIS A 318 -3.70 -2.81 -26.80
N HIS A 319 -3.34 -1.61 -27.26
CA HIS A 319 -2.14 -1.40 -28.10
C HIS A 319 -0.83 -1.81 -27.43
N GLN A 320 -0.78 -1.82 -26.09
CA GLN A 320 0.38 -2.27 -25.29
C GLN A 320 0.45 -3.79 -25.08
N TYR A 321 -0.51 -4.57 -25.60
CA TYR A 321 -0.56 -6.01 -25.35
C TYR A 321 0.66 -6.76 -25.89
N ASP A 322 1.19 -6.31 -27.03
CA ASP A 322 2.39 -6.92 -27.62
C ASP A 322 3.61 -6.70 -26.71
N ASP A 323 3.76 -5.51 -26.11
CA ASP A 323 4.78 -5.24 -25.09
C ASP A 323 4.58 -6.06 -23.80
N PHE A 324 3.34 -6.26 -23.38
CA PHE A 324 3.04 -7.18 -22.27
C PHE A 324 3.54 -8.59 -22.58
N CYS A 325 3.28 -9.10 -23.80
CA CYS A 325 3.74 -10.41 -24.25
C CYS A 325 5.27 -10.47 -24.36
N ARG A 326 5.92 -9.40 -24.82
CA ARG A 326 7.39 -9.30 -24.87
C ARG A 326 8.00 -9.50 -23.48
N VAL A 327 7.48 -8.83 -22.46
CA VAL A 327 7.97 -8.97 -21.08
C VAL A 327 7.75 -10.39 -20.56
N LYS A 328 6.59 -10.99 -20.83
CA LYS A 328 6.29 -12.39 -20.46
C LYS A 328 7.30 -13.37 -21.09
N LEU A 329 7.67 -13.17 -22.35
CA LEU A 329 8.67 -14.00 -23.04
C LEU A 329 10.09 -13.75 -22.52
N MET A 330 10.44 -12.48 -22.28
CA MET A 330 11.72 -12.05 -21.69
C MET A 330 11.97 -12.73 -20.34
N LEU A 331 10.95 -12.86 -19.50
CA LEU A 331 11.07 -13.51 -18.19
C LEU A 331 11.11 -15.04 -18.29
N ALA A 332 10.36 -15.61 -19.23
CA ALA A 332 10.11 -17.05 -19.33
C ALA A 332 11.24 -17.85 -19.97
N HIS A 333 11.98 -17.27 -20.92
CA HIS A 333 12.97 -17.99 -21.72
C HIS A 333 14.41 -17.49 -21.52
N PRO A 334 15.40 -18.40 -21.48
CA PRO A 334 16.80 -18.02 -21.58
C PRO A 334 17.07 -17.35 -22.94
N HIS A 335 17.83 -16.24 -22.95
CA HIS A 335 18.15 -15.52 -24.17
C HIS A 335 19.43 -14.69 -24.03
N ARG A 336 20.15 -14.51 -25.14
CA ARG A 336 21.36 -13.65 -25.25
C ARG A 336 21.09 -12.38 -26.04
N ASP A 337 20.15 -12.47 -26.98
CA ASP A 337 19.73 -11.37 -27.83
C ASP A 337 18.25 -11.08 -27.59
N PRO A 338 17.89 -9.87 -27.11
CA PRO A 338 16.50 -9.44 -26.97
C PRO A 338 15.68 -9.56 -28.25
N ASN A 339 16.30 -9.52 -29.44
CA ASN A 339 15.60 -9.68 -30.72
C ASN A 339 15.09 -11.11 -30.97
N GLU A 340 15.64 -12.09 -30.26
CA GLU A 340 15.24 -13.50 -30.40
C GLU A 340 14.04 -13.89 -29.55
N LEU A 341 13.50 -12.96 -28.75
CA LEU A 341 12.34 -13.23 -27.89
C LEU A 341 11.08 -13.67 -28.68
N ARG A 342 11.00 -13.38 -29.99
CA ARG A 342 9.93 -13.88 -30.89
C ARG A 342 10.18 -15.27 -31.44
N LYS A 343 11.31 -15.91 -31.15
CA LYS A 343 11.64 -17.25 -31.63
C LYS A 343 11.35 -18.29 -30.54
N ILE A 344 10.37 -19.16 -30.78
CA ILE A 344 10.01 -20.24 -29.85
C ILE A 344 10.26 -21.59 -30.54
N ASN A 345 11.05 -22.46 -29.92
CA ASN A 345 11.49 -23.74 -30.48
C ASN A 345 12.12 -23.63 -31.89
N GLY A 346 12.83 -22.52 -32.16
CA GLY A 346 13.45 -22.25 -33.46
C GLY A 346 12.51 -21.68 -34.54
N VAL A 347 11.23 -21.47 -34.24
CA VAL A 347 10.26 -20.85 -35.16
C VAL A 347 10.11 -19.37 -34.81
N GLU A 348 10.31 -18.49 -35.79
CA GLU A 348 10.15 -17.04 -35.64
C GLU A 348 8.69 -16.61 -35.90
N TYR A 349 8.13 -15.84 -34.97
CA TYR A 349 6.77 -15.32 -35.06
C TYR A 349 6.74 -13.84 -35.46
N ASN A 350 5.63 -13.41 -36.06
CA ASN A 350 5.45 -12.04 -36.54
C ASN A 350 5.36 -11.00 -35.41
N SER A 351 4.81 -11.38 -34.25
CA SER A 351 4.61 -10.51 -33.09
C SER A 351 4.94 -11.26 -31.79
N TYR A 352 5.15 -10.51 -30.70
CA TYR A 352 5.33 -11.10 -29.38
C TYR A 352 4.03 -11.75 -28.90
N ALA A 353 2.87 -11.19 -29.26
CA ALA A 353 1.57 -11.78 -28.95
C ALA A 353 1.43 -13.21 -29.51
N SER A 354 1.74 -13.41 -30.80
CA SER A 354 1.67 -14.74 -31.44
C SER A 354 2.68 -15.73 -30.83
N ALA A 355 3.90 -15.26 -30.53
CA ALA A 355 4.91 -16.07 -29.86
C ALA A 355 4.47 -16.48 -28.44
N ALA A 356 3.90 -15.55 -27.67
CA ALA A 356 3.43 -15.79 -26.31
C ALA A 356 2.22 -16.75 -26.28
N GLU A 357 1.28 -16.62 -27.22
CA GLU A 357 0.15 -17.54 -27.34
C GLU A 357 0.63 -18.99 -27.55
N PHE A 358 1.56 -19.19 -28.48
CA PHE A 358 2.16 -20.51 -28.70
C PHE A 358 2.94 -21.00 -27.47
N CYS A 359 3.79 -20.15 -26.90
CA CYS A 359 4.64 -20.45 -25.74
C CYS A 359 3.79 -20.90 -24.54
N TYR A 360 2.87 -20.06 -24.06
CA TYR A 360 2.06 -20.35 -22.87
C TYR A 360 1.02 -21.46 -23.10
N GLY A 361 0.69 -21.79 -24.36
CA GLY A 361 -0.14 -22.95 -24.70
C GLY A 361 0.60 -24.29 -24.69
N ASN A 362 1.93 -24.29 -24.89
CA ASN A 362 2.73 -25.51 -25.09
C ASN A 362 3.79 -25.74 -24.00
N HIS A 363 4.18 -24.70 -23.27
CA HIS A 363 5.21 -24.73 -22.23
C HIS A 363 4.60 -24.46 -20.85
N ARG A 364 5.32 -24.85 -19.80
CA ARG A 364 4.96 -24.53 -18.41
C ARG A 364 5.99 -23.57 -17.84
N HIS A 365 5.51 -22.44 -17.32
CA HIS A 365 6.36 -21.43 -16.68
C HIS A 365 5.94 -21.23 -15.22
N PRO A 366 6.89 -20.89 -14.33
CA PRO A 366 6.55 -20.44 -12.99
C PRO A 366 5.77 -19.11 -13.03
N ASP A 367 5.05 -18.79 -11.95
CA ASP A 367 4.39 -17.49 -11.83
C ASP A 367 5.45 -16.38 -11.72
N ASP A 368 5.43 -15.48 -12.69
CA ASP A 368 6.30 -14.31 -12.74
C ASP A 368 5.73 -13.12 -11.96
N TYR A 369 4.50 -13.19 -11.47
CA TYR A 369 3.80 -12.09 -10.78
C TYR A 369 3.69 -10.79 -11.62
N TYR A 370 3.94 -10.86 -12.94
CA TYR A 370 3.77 -9.73 -13.85
C TYR A 370 2.28 -9.54 -14.20
N GLY A 371 1.61 -10.64 -14.51
CA GLY A 371 0.18 -10.69 -14.79
C GLY A 371 -0.19 -11.84 -15.73
N THR A 372 -1.50 -12.04 -15.91
CA THR A 372 -2.06 -13.00 -16.88
C THR A 372 -2.84 -12.27 -17.98
N PRO A 373 -2.85 -12.79 -19.21
CA PRO A 373 -3.63 -12.22 -20.31
C PRO A 373 -5.12 -12.09 -19.96
N ASN A 374 -5.72 -10.95 -20.34
CA ASN A 374 -7.12 -10.59 -20.03
C ASN A 374 -7.51 -10.72 -18.56
N ALA A 375 -6.55 -10.63 -17.63
CA ALA A 375 -6.87 -10.46 -16.22
C ALA A 375 -7.70 -9.18 -16.07
N GLU A 376 -8.86 -9.29 -15.43
CA GLU A 376 -9.61 -8.09 -15.06
C GLU A 376 -8.74 -7.21 -14.16
N GLU A 377 -8.62 -5.92 -14.52
CA GLU A 377 -8.06 -4.93 -13.61
C GLU A 377 -8.99 -4.86 -12.39
N ARG A 378 -8.58 -5.54 -11.30
CA ARG A 378 -9.28 -5.48 -10.02
C ARG A 378 -9.13 -4.08 -9.43
N ARG A 379 -10.03 -3.18 -9.80
CA ARG A 379 -10.09 -1.83 -9.22
C ARG A 379 -10.79 -1.90 -7.86
N PRO A 380 -10.40 -1.06 -6.90
CA PRO A 380 -11.20 -0.87 -5.69
C PRO A 380 -12.63 -0.47 -6.05
N ASP A 381 -13.61 -0.89 -5.24
CA ASP A 381 -14.98 -0.40 -5.38
C ASP A 381 -14.98 1.14 -5.28
N PRO A 382 -15.75 1.85 -6.12
CA PRO A 382 -15.82 3.30 -6.05
C PRO A 382 -16.38 3.75 -4.71
N ASP A 383 -15.78 4.77 -4.10
CA ASP A 383 -16.30 5.36 -2.86
C ASP A 383 -17.70 5.97 -3.10
N GLU A 384 -18.69 5.60 -2.28
CA GLU A 384 -20.10 6.07 -2.38
C GLU A 384 -20.26 7.57 -2.06
N PHE A 385 -19.34 8.11 -1.27
CA PHE A 385 -19.35 9.48 -0.78
C PHE A 385 -18.40 10.36 -1.58
N GLU A 386 -18.74 11.64 -1.68
CA GLU A 386 -17.82 12.63 -2.26
C GLU A 386 -16.50 12.66 -1.49
N GLU A 387 -15.39 12.71 -2.22
CA GLU A 387 -14.07 12.88 -1.62
C GLU A 387 -13.98 14.27 -0.98
N GLU A 388 -13.14 14.39 0.04
CA GLU A 388 -12.79 15.70 0.57
C GLU A 388 -12.10 16.48 -0.56
N PHE A 389 -12.63 17.66 -0.92
CA PHE A 389 -12.06 18.46 -2.01
C PHE A 389 -10.63 18.85 -1.65
N HIS A 390 -9.67 18.12 -2.21
CA HIS A 390 -8.30 18.56 -2.37
C HIS A 390 -8.21 19.17 -3.77
N GLU A 391 -7.60 20.36 -3.87
CA GLU A 391 -7.29 20.95 -5.18
C GLU A 391 -6.65 19.87 -6.05
N PRO A 392 -7.09 19.70 -7.31
CA PRO A 392 -6.58 18.63 -8.15
C PRO A 392 -5.06 18.81 -8.31
N ASP A 393 -4.32 17.78 -7.93
CA ASP A 393 -2.91 17.68 -8.28
C ASP A 393 -2.80 17.79 -9.80
N LEU A 394 -1.92 18.68 -10.27
CA LEU A 394 -1.49 18.68 -11.65
C LEU A 394 -0.98 17.27 -11.97
N LEU A 395 -1.57 16.63 -12.99
CA LEU A 395 -1.11 15.34 -13.50
C LEU A 395 0.32 15.50 -14.05
N GLU A 396 1.31 15.32 -13.18
CA GLU A 396 2.72 15.23 -13.54
C GLU A 396 3.04 13.82 -14.05
N GLU A 397 3.90 13.74 -15.06
CA GLU A 397 4.28 12.48 -15.72
C GLU A 397 4.93 11.48 -14.75
N ASP A 398 4.55 10.19 -14.87
CA ASP A 398 4.95 9.08 -13.97
C ASP A 398 6.47 8.96 -13.70
N TRP A 399 7.33 9.48 -14.59
CA TRP A 399 8.78 9.43 -14.40
C TRP A 399 9.30 10.46 -13.38
N LEU A 400 8.60 11.59 -13.20
CA LEU A 400 8.92 12.60 -12.17
C LEU A 400 8.57 12.10 -10.76
N GLU A 401 7.65 11.15 -10.65
CA GLU A 401 7.31 10.48 -9.40
C GLU A 401 8.40 9.46 -9.02
N LEU A 402 8.93 8.71 -10.00
CA LEU A 402 10.09 7.82 -9.80
C LEU A 402 11.36 8.59 -9.42
N ALA A 403 11.60 9.74 -10.06
CA ALA A 403 12.75 10.59 -9.77
C ALA A 403 12.70 11.19 -8.35
N ARG A 404 11.50 11.36 -7.78
CA ARG A 404 11.27 11.82 -6.40
C ARG A 404 11.35 10.72 -5.34
N GLN A 405 11.14 9.46 -5.73
CA GLN A 405 11.33 8.30 -4.85
C GLN A 405 12.81 7.95 -4.64
N LEU A 406 13.73 8.58 -5.37
CA LEU A 406 15.13 8.60 -5.00
C LEU A 406 15.27 9.70 -3.94
N PRO A 407 15.57 9.37 -2.67
CA PRO A 407 16.14 10.38 -1.81
C PRO A 407 17.42 10.89 -2.49
N ASP A 408 17.98 12.00 -2.01
CA ASP A 408 19.44 12.19 -2.05
C ASP A 408 20.14 11.08 -1.25
N CYS A 409 19.90 9.81 -1.64
CA CYS A 409 20.72 8.69 -1.30
C CYS A 409 22.03 8.97 -2.03
N PRO A 410 23.13 9.29 -1.32
CA PRO A 410 24.43 8.96 -1.90
C PRO A 410 24.30 7.53 -2.42
N PRO A 411 24.80 7.25 -3.64
CA PRO A 411 24.53 5.99 -4.30
C PRO A 411 24.77 4.89 -3.27
N SER A 412 23.75 4.05 -3.04
CA SER A 412 23.84 3.02 -2.01
C SER A 412 25.19 2.32 -2.13
N GLN A 413 25.70 1.73 -1.05
CA GLN A 413 26.92 0.94 -1.15
C GLN A 413 26.82 -0.11 -2.27
N GLU A 414 25.61 -0.49 -2.72
CA GLU A 414 25.36 -1.24 -3.96
C GLU A 414 25.60 -0.52 -5.31
N ALA A 415 25.40 0.79 -5.39
CA ALA A 415 25.66 1.65 -6.54
C ALA A 415 27.08 2.24 -6.60
N ILE A 416 27.87 2.21 -5.51
CA ILE A 416 29.29 2.63 -5.50
C ILE A 416 30.30 1.47 -5.42
N ASP A 417 30.01 0.32 -4.78
CA ASP A 417 31.11 -0.65 -4.52
C ASP A 417 31.39 -1.72 -5.57
#